data_AF-A0A7S0J2E1-F1
#
_entry.id   AF-A0A7S0J2E1-F1
#
_cell.length_a   1.000
_cell.length_b   1.000
_cell.length_c   1.000
_cell.angle_alpha   90.00
_cell.angle_beta   90.00
_cell.angle_gamma   90.00
#
_symmetry.space_group_name_H-M   'P 1'
#
loop_
_entity.id
_entity.type
_entity.pdbx_description
1 polymer ?
#
loop_
_entity_poly.entity_id
_entity_poly.type
_entity_poly.pdbx_seq_one_letter_code
_entity_poly.pdbx_strand_id
1 'polypeptide(L)'
;DVEALEQLYSLVSQQSLHGSVSEFVGDLNRTLHRVRAVGGGESCRLPRVEHTALAQQLTATVRRGLRLMGDVSAAIAEFVAWKCVNFVSADLLRARAPGVEASIYEQALKYNLSSVERTCLVEMLALLKGLHSAMHQVEGDPEIMIRRALHEQTQFFVHAVMGGPTRKAVKYDKRGLKTQLMCLRNLAADWMDGVAIMDEATMRSKEFKMESHALDYPPRSVPPSPTQLWLMRQTVRALYDERAPWTASKGPLSTPDLSKETARDMKSFYSESTLFPHLLRLPATLSALADTSYLWMREFYLEMCDVVQFPISMSLPWILTEHVLQMRNQPLMPMLFAPMAVYDDAGDAALRTHKQQHLFTEIEAELNLCFNQLLYFLAEQVYAHYKTRASIMLLQSEAL
;
A
#
# COMPACT_ATOMS: atom_id res chain seq x y z
N ASP A 1 22.63 -19.73 9.39
CA ASP A 1 22.04 -19.73 10.73
C ASP A 1 20.52 -19.73 10.55
N VAL A 2 19.90 -20.91 10.65
CA VAL A 2 18.47 -21.11 10.29
C VAL A 2 17.55 -20.53 11.35
N GLU A 3 17.95 -20.58 12.63
CA GLU A 3 17.19 -19.99 13.73
C GLU A 3 17.13 -18.46 13.63
N ALA A 4 18.24 -17.83 13.24
CA ALA A 4 18.26 -16.38 12.98
C ALA A 4 17.31 -15.98 11.84
N LEU A 5 17.19 -16.80 10.80
CA LEU A 5 16.25 -16.57 9.71
C LEU A 5 14.79 -16.83 10.13
N GLU A 6 14.54 -17.85 10.96
CA GLU A 6 13.20 -18.10 11.51
C GLU A 6 12.71 -16.94 12.39
N GLN A 7 13.60 -16.32 13.18
CA GLN A 7 13.26 -15.11 13.94
C GLN A 7 13.00 -13.90 13.04
N LEU A 8 13.76 -13.76 11.94
CA LEU A 8 13.60 -12.66 10.98
C LEU A 8 12.21 -12.66 10.34
N TYR A 9 11.71 -13.83 9.94
CA TYR A 9 10.41 -13.99 9.29
C TYR A 9 9.26 -14.27 10.27
N SER A 10 9.52 -14.30 11.58
CA SER A 10 8.49 -14.56 12.58
C SER A 10 7.47 -13.43 12.64
N LEU A 11 6.18 -13.74 12.53
CA LEU A 11 5.12 -12.74 12.77
C LEU A 11 5.07 -12.29 14.24
N VAL A 12 5.59 -13.10 15.17
CA VAL A 12 5.61 -12.77 16.61
C VAL A 12 6.50 -11.57 16.89
N SER A 13 7.54 -11.35 16.08
CA SER A 13 8.44 -10.19 16.22
C SER A 13 7.83 -8.89 15.65
N GLN A 14 6.71 -8.98 14.92
CA GLN A 14 6.09 -7.87 14.19
C GLN A 14 5.02 -7.10 14.99
N GLN A 15 4.98 -7.24 16.32
CA GLN A 15 3.98 -6.58 17.19
C GLN A 15 3.96 -5.05 17.06
N SER A 16 5.07 -4.42 16.66
CA SER A 16 5.17 -2.98 16.44
C SER A 16 4.23 -2.46 15.34
N LEU A 17 3.82 -3.32 14.40
CA LEU A 17 2.89 -2.97 13.32
C LEU A 17 1.50 -2.65 13.86
N HIS A 18 1.01 -3.38 14.87
CA HIS A 18 -0.29 -3.11 15.48
C HIS A 18 -0.41 -1.69 16.05
N GLY A 19 0.61 -1.26 16.80
CA GLY A 19 0.67 0.11 17.35
C GLY A 19 0.70 1.16 16.25
N SER A 20 1.55 0.94 15.24
CA SER A 20 1.72 1.85 14.09
C SER A 20 0.42 2.01 13.28
N VAL A 21 -0.34 0.93 13.10
CA VAL A 21 -1.62 0.94 12.41
C VAL A 21 -2.71 1.63 13.22
N SER A 22 -2.79 1.37 14.52
CA SER A 22 -3.76 2.03 15.40
C SER A 22 -3.57 3.55 15.42
N GLU A 23 -2.32 4.00 15.55
CA GLU A 23 -1.97 5.43 15.47
C GLU A 23 -2.35 6.03 14.11
N PHE A 24 -2.01 5.32 13.02
CA PHE A 24 -2.31 5.73 11.66
C PHE A 24 -3.81 5.91 11.41
N VAL A 25 -4.64 4.97 11.85
CA VAL A 25 -6.10 5.05 11.67
C VAL A 25 -6.67 6.26 12.39
N GLY A 26 -6.15 6.57 13.59
CA GLY A 26 -6.50 7.80 14.32
C GLY A 26 -6.14 9.07 13.54
N ASP A 27 -4.92 9.14 12.98
CA ASP A 27 -4.47 10.26 12.14
C ASP A 27 -5.29 10.43 10.86
N LEU A 28 -5.59 9.31 10.19
CA LEU A 28 -6.39 9.29 8.97
C LEU A 28 -7.78 9.85 9.23
N ASN A 29 -8.47 9.36 10.27
CA ASN A 29 -9.81 9.81 10.62
C ASN A 29 -9.84 11.31 10.97
N ARG A 30 -8.85 11.80 11.72
CA ARG A 30 -8.72 13.25 12.00
C ARG A 30 -8.52 14.06 10.73
N THR A 31 -7.68 13.58 9.82
CA THR A 31 -7.39 14.28 8.56
C THR A 31 -8.61 14.30 7.64
N LEU A 32 -9.30 13.16 7.49
CA LEU A 32 -10.52 13.05 6.70
C LEU A 32 -11.65 13.92 7.25
N HIS A 33 -11.83 13.97 8.58
CA HIS A 33 -12.79 14.85 9.21
C HIS A 33 -12.53 16.32 8.86
N ARG A 34 -11.26 16.76 8.90
CA ARG A 34 -10.88 18.13 8.52
C ARG A 34 -11.15 18.42 7.04
N VAL A 35 -10.84 17.48 6.13
CA VAL A 35 -11.14 17.61 4.69
C VAL A 35 -12.64 17.77 4.46
N ARG A 36 -13.46 16.92 5.09
CA ARG A 36 -14.93 16.99 4.98
C ARG A 36 -15.50 18.30 5.55
N ALA A 37 -14.95 18.77 6.67
CA ALA A 37 -15.41 20.00 7.32
C ALA A 37 -15.21 21.27 6.47
N VAL A 38 -14.23 21.27 5.56
CA VAL A 38 -13.92 22.44 4.71
C VAL A 38 -14.63 22.40 3.35
N GLY A 39 -15.47 21.39 3.11
CA GLY A 39 -16.20 21.21 1.85
C GLY A 39 -15.44 20.39 0.81
N GLY A 40 -14.40 19.67 1.20
CA GLY A 40 -13.78 18.69 0.34
C GLY A 40 -12.86 19.25 -0.73
N GLY A 41 -12.68 18.50 -1.82
CA GLY A 41 -11.87 18.90 -2.96
C GLY A 41 -12.60 19.70 -4.03
N GLU A 42 -13.92 19.59 -4.13
CA GLU A 42 -14.73 20.28 -5.14
C GLU A 42 -15.30 21.62 -4.65
N SER A 43 -15.66 21.72 -3.36
CA SER A 43 -16.41 22.86 -2.80
C SER A 43 -15.65 23.60 -1.69
N CYS A 44 -14.31 23.47 -1.68
CA CYS A 44 -13.48 24.02 -0.62
C CYS A 44 -13.58 25.54 -0.50
N ARG A 45 -13.83 26.02 0.71
CA ARG A 45 -13.93 27.47 1.03
C ARG A 45 -12.64 28.09 1.54
N LEU A 46 -11.58 27.29 1.70
CA LEU A 46 -10.31 27.77 2.22
C LEU A 46 -9.51 28.57 1.18
N PRO A 47 -8.68 29.53 1.62
CA PRO A 47 -7.67 30.14 0.77
C PRO A 47 -6.75 29.08 0.14
N ARG A 48 -6.20 29.37 -1.05
CA ARG A 48 -5.35 28.44 -1.82
C ARG A 48 -4.24 27.81 -0.96
N VAL A 49 -3.54 28.61 -0.15
CA VAL A 49 -2.39 28.16 0.65
C VAL A 49 -2.82 27.13 1.70
N GLU A 50 -3.86 27.41 2.47
CA GLU A 50 -4.39 26.51 3.49
C GLU A 50 -4.98 25.23 2.88
N HIS A 51 -5.66 25.39 1.75
CA HIS A 51 -6.22 24.28 1.00
C HIS A 51 -5.12 23.33 0.47
N THR A 52 -4.05 23.89 -0.10
CA THR A 52 -2.90 23.12 -0.58
C THR A 52 -2.16 22.44 0.58
N ALA A 53 -2.00 23.11 1.72
CA ALA A 53 -1.39 22.52 2.91
C ALA A 53 -2.20 21.31 3.42
N LEU A 54 -3.54 21.42 3.48
CA LEU A 54 -4.41 20.30 3.88
C LEU A 54 -4.34 19.14 2.87
N ALA A 55 -4.32 19.43 1.57
CA ALA A 55 -4.19 18.44 0.51
C ALA A 55 -2.84 17.69 0.57
N GLN A 56 -1.74 18.41 0.84
CA GLN A 56 -0.42 17.81 1.07
C GLN A 56 -0.39 16.96 2.34
N GLN A 57 -1.02 17.41 3.41
CA GLN A 57 -1.16 16.63 4.64
C GLN A 57 -1.91 15.32 4.39
N LEU A 58 -3.07 15.37 3.73
CA LEU A 58 -3.82 14.16 3.36
C LEU A 58 -2.97 13.21 2.52
N THR A 59 -2.28 13.74 1.50
CA THR A 59 -1.43 12.92 0.62
C THR A 59 -0.28 12.27 1.39
N ALA A 60 0.31 12.95 2.36
CA ALA A 60 1.33 12.40 3.23
C ALA A 60 0.78 11.28 4.14
N THR A 61 -0.42 11.49 4.70
CA THR A 61 -1.14 10.45 5.47
C THR A 61 -1.43 9.23 4.61
N VAL A 62 -1.99 9.40 3.42
CA VAL A 62 -2.27 8.29 2.48
C VAL A 62 -0.99 7.56 2.10
N ARG A 63 0.12 8.27 1.87
CA ARG A 63 1.43 7.66 1.63
C ARG A 63 1.90 6.80 2.80
N ARG A 64 1.71 7.24 4.04
CA ARG A 64 2.00 6.46 5.25
C ARG A 64 1.13 5.19 5.30
N GLY A 65 -0.16 5.31 4.99
CA GLY A 65 -1.09 4.18 4.93
C GLY A 65 -0.69 3.13 3.89
N LEU A 66 -0.33 3.56 2.67
CA LEU A 66 0.15 2.64 1.62
C LEU A 66 1.42 1.89 2.03
N ARG A 67 2.36 2.56 2.72
CA ARG A 67 3.57 1.91 3.24
C ARG A 67 3.23 0.89 4.33
N LEU A 68 2.41 1.27 5.31
CA LEU A 68 1.99 0.35 6.38
C LEU A 68 1.26 -0.87 5.83
N MET A 69 0.38 -0.70 4.84
CA MET A 69 -0.25 -1.84 4.16
C MET A 69 0.79 -2.72 3.45
N GLY A 70 1.77 -2.12 2.78
CA GLY A 70 2.88 -2.83 2.17
C GLY A 70 3.71 -3.62 3.18
N ASP A 71 4.02 -3.03 4.33
CA ASP A 71 4.79 -3.67 5.40
C ASP A 71 4.03 -4.86 6.00
N VAL A 72 2.73 -4.71 6.27
CA VAL A 72 1.87 -5.79 6.78
C VAL A 72 1.72 -6.91 5.75
N SER A 73 1.46 -6.55 4.48
CA SER A 73 1.32 -7.51 3.38
C SER A 73 2.62 -8.29 3.14
N ALA A 74 3.77 -7.60 3.13
CA ALA A 74 5.08 -8.23 3.01
C ALA A 74 5.36 -9.18 4.18
N ALA A 75 5.07 -8.77 5.43
CA ALA A 75 5.27 -9.64 6.59
C ALA A 75 4.46 -10.95 6.49
N ILE A 76 3.20 -10.89 6.02
CA ILE A 76 2.37 -12.08 5.79
C ILE A 76 2.98 -12.95 4.69
N ALA A 77 3.31 -12.35 3.54
CA ALA A 77 3.83 -13.07 2.38
C ALA A 77 5.18 -13.74 2.68
N GLU A 78 6.11 -13.02 3.30
CA GLU A 78 7.44 -13.52 3.66
C GLU A 78 7.36 -14.64 4.70
N PHE A 79 6.51 -14.52 5.71
CA PHE A 79 6.28 -15.58 6.70
C PHE A 79 5.76 -16.87 6.05
N VAL A 80 4.73 -16.76 5.21
CA VAL A 80 4.14 -17.94 4.56
C VAL A 80 5.10 -18.55 3.55
N ALA A 81 5.79 -17.74 2.75
CA ALA A 81 6.81 -18.21 1.83
C ALA A 81 7.94 -18.95 2.57
N TRP A 82 8.38 -18.44 3.72
CA TRP A 82 9.37 -19.09 4.57
C TRP A 82 8.90 -20.47 5.04
N LYS A 83 7.64 -20.61 5.48
CA LYS A 83 7.05 -21.89 5.90
C LYS A 83 6.91 -22.88 4.72
N CYS A 84 6.59 -22.38 3.53
CA CYS A 84 6.47 -23.20 2.32
C CYS A 84 7.80 -23.82 1.86
N VAL A 85 8.94 -23.19 2.13
CA VAL A 85 10.26 -23.70 1.74
C VAL A 85 11.02 -24.38 2.88
N ASN A 86 10.63 -24.17 4.14
CA ASN A 86 11.22 -24.80 5.31
C ASN A 86 10.17 -25.66 6.02
N PHE A 87 10.08 -26.93 5.59
CA PHE A 87 9.12 -27.88 6.13
C PHE A 87 9.33 -28.15 7.62
N VAL A 88 8.24 -28.55 8.29
CA VAL A 88 8.27 -28.99 9.69
C VAL A 88 9.31 -30.11 9.88
N SER A 89 10.09 -30.03 10.96
CA SER A 89 11.07 -31.08 11.26
C SER A 89 10.38 -32.41 11.62
N ALA A 90 11.03 -33.54 11.34
CA ALA A 90 10.49 -34.86 11.64
C ALA A 90 10.18 -35.05 13.14
N ASP A 91 10.95 -34.43 14.03
CA ASP A 91 10.70 -34.47 15.48
C ASP A 91 9.45 -33.68 15.86
N LEU A 92 9.29 -32.48 15.29
CA LEU A 92 8.13 -31.63 15.55
C LEU A 92 6.86 -32.22 14.94
N LEU A 93 6.94 -32.84 13.75
CA LEU A 93 5.83 -33.57 13.14
C LEU A 93 5.40 -34.74 14.03
N ARG A 94 6.35 -35.57 14.50
CA ARG A 94 6.06 -36.68 15.42
C ARG A 94 5.43 -36.22 16.72
N ALA A 95 5.83 -35.06 17.25
CA ALA A 95 5.24 -34.48 18.46
C ALA A 95 3.82 -33.95 18.23
N ARG A 96 3.57 -33.31 17.09
CA ARG A 96 2.27 -32.68 16.77
C ARG A 96 1.23 -33.67 16.23
N ALA A 97 1.68 -34.68 15.50
CA ALA A 97 0.83 -35.66 14.83
C ALA A 97 1.49 -37.06 14.84
N PRO A 98 1.52 -37.75 15.99
CA PRO A 98 2.16 -39.05 16.11
C PRO A 98 1.56 -40.07 15.13
N GLY A 99 2.41 -40.73 14.34
CA GLY A 99 2.01 -41.79 13.41
C GLY A 99 1.37 -41.32 12.09
N VAL A 100 1.36 -40.01 11.81
CA VAL A 100 0.83 -39.47 10.56
C VAL A 100 1.91 -39.42 9.48
N GLU A 101 1.63 -40.02 8.33
CA GLU A 101 2.39 -39.79 7.09
C GLU A 101 1.84 -38.54 6.39
N ALA A 102 2.43 -37.38 6.72
CA ALA A 102 1.99 -36.10 6.19
C ALA A 102 2.54 -35.87 4.77
N SER A 103 1.68 -35.41 3.85
CA SER A 103 2.13 -34.93 2.54
C SER A 103 3.08 -33.72 2.68
N ILE A 104 3.86 -33.42 1.65
CA ILE A 104 4.75 -32.24 1.66
C ILE A 104 3.98 -30.92 1.87
N TYR A 105 2.72 -30.85 1.42
CA TYR A 105 1.87 -29.68 1.62
C TYR A 105 1.44 -29.53 3.08
N GLU A 106 1.08 -30.63 3.73
CA GLU A 106 0.78 -30.61 5.16
C GLU A 106 2.00 -30.30 6.02
N GLN A 107 3.18 -30.77 5.61
CA GLN A 107 4.45 -30.46 6.24
C GLN A 107 4.85 -28.99 6.07
N ALA A 108 4.43 -28.35 4.97
CA ALA A 108 4.69 -26.94 4.71
C ALA A 108 3.84 -26.00 5.58
N LEU A 109 2.54 -26.32 5.76
CA LEU A 109 1.59 -25.41 6.41
C LEU A 109 0.92 -26.03 7.64
N LYS A 110 0.02 -27.01 7.44
CA LYS A 110 -0.86 -27.56 8.49
C LYS A 110 -0.11 -27.94 9.78
N TYR A 111 0.98 -28.70 9.64
CA TYR A 111 1.79 -29.15 10.77
C TYR A 111 2.96 -28.23 11.08
N ASN A 112 3.27 -27.27 10.22
CA ASN A 112 4.37 -26.32 10.41
C ASN A 112 3.99 -25.13 11.30
N LEU A 113 2.73 -24.70 11.24
CA LEU A 113 2.22 -23.56 12.01
C LEU A 113 1.85 -23.94 13.45
N SER A 114 2.46 -23.28 14.43
CA SER A 114 2.08 -23.34 15.84
C SER A 114 0.78 -22.58 16.13
N SER A 115 0.18 -22.82 17.29
CA SER A 115 -1.01 -22.08 17.75
C SER A 115 -0.77 -20.57 17.82
N VAL A 116 0.41 -20.14 18.29
CA VAL A 116 0.79 -18.71 18.36
C VAL A 116 0.93 -18.11 16.97
N GLU A 117 1.59 -18.80 16.04
CA GLU A 117 1.74 -18.32 14.67
C GLU A 117 0.40 -18.21 13.94
N ARG A 118 -0.52 -19.16 14.15
CA ARG A 118 -1.88 -19.07 13.60
C ARG A 118 -2.62 -17.85 14.13
N THR A 119 -2.53 -17.58 15.44
CA THR A 119 -3.08 -16.37 16.07
C THR A 119 -2.50 -15.10 15.42
N CYS A 120 -1.18 -15.00 15.32
CA CYS A 120 -0.53 -13.83 14.71
C CYS A 120 -0.91 -13.65 13.24
N LEU A 121 -1.03 -14.74 12.48
CA LEU A 121 -1.44 -14.67 11.08
C LEU A 121 -2.90 -14.19 10.92
N VAL A 122 -3.82 -14.65 11.77
CA VAL A 122 -5.19 -14.12 11.82
C VAL A 122 -5.20 -12.63 12.15
N GLU A 123 -4.44 -12.22 13.15
CA GLU A 123 -4.31 -10.82 13.58
C GLU A 123 -3.76 -9.93 12.46
N MET A 124 -2.73 -10.38 11.75
CA MET A 124 -2.12 -9.65 10.64
C MET A 124 -3.07 -9.55 9.45
N LEU A 125 -3.82 -10.61 9.14
CA LEU A 125 -4.88 -10.56 8.11
C LEU A 125 -5.96 -9.56 8.48
N ALA A 126 -6.45 -9.59 9.73
CA ALA A 126 -7.44 -8.63 10.21
C ALA A 126 -6.91 -7.20 10.16
N LEU A 127 -5.63 -6.99 10.50
CA LEU A 127 -4.95 -5.70 10.43
C LEU A 127 -4.89 -5.18 8.99
N LEU A 128 -4.51 -6.02 8.04
CA LEU A 128 -4.44 -5.68 6.61
C LEU A 128 -5.83 -5.32 6.04
N LYS A 129 -6.84 -6.15 6.32
CA LYS A 129 -8.22 -5.89 5.86
C LYS A 129 -8.83 -4.67 6.53
N GLY A 130 -8.53 -4.44 7.80
CA GLY A 130 -8.92 -3.23 8.53
C GLY A 130 -8.29 -1.97 7.94
N LEU A 131 -6.98 -2.00 7.64
CA LEU A 131 -6.28 -0.92 6.95
C LEU A 131 -6.88 -0.64 5.57
N HIS A 132 -7.14 -1.69 4.79
CA HIS A 132 -7.77 -1.59 3.48
C HIS A 132 -9.12 -0.85 3.56
N SER A 133 -9.97 -1.28 4.50
CA SER A 133 -11.27 -0.63 4.76
C SER A 133 -11.13 0.83 5.22
N ALA A 134 -10.18 1.13 6.10
CA ALA A 134 -9.92 2.50 6.56
C ALA A 134 -9.45 3.40 5.40
N MET A 135 -8.54 2.89 4.56
CA MET A 135 -8.00 3.61 3.41
C MET A 135 -9.03 3.84 2.31
N HIS A 136 -9.99 2.93 2.13
CA HIS A 136 -11.11 3.12 1.20
C HIS A 136 -11.94 4.38 1.50
N GLN A 137 -11.94 4.88 2.74
CA GLN A 137 -12.64 6.13 3.08
C GLN A 137 -12.06 7.40 2.41
N VAL A 138 -10.89 7.27 1.79
CA VAL A 138 -10.23 8.32 1.00
C VAL A 138 -10.85 8.44 -0.39
N GLU A 139 -11.51 7.38 -0.89
CA GLU A 139 -12.14 7.40 -2.20
C GLU A 139 -13.26 8.45 -2.28
N GLY A 140 -13.46 8.98 -3.49
CA GLY A 140 -14.40 10.06 -3.75
C GLY A 140 -13.79 11.44 -3.52
N ASP A 141 -14.43 12.27 -2.72
CA ASP A 141 -14.04 13.68 -2.56
C ASP A 141 -12.63 13.89 -1.96
N PRO A 142 -12.15 13.14 -0.94
CA PRO A 142 -10.78 13.27 -0.46
C PRO A 142 -9.72 12.89 -1.52
N GLU A 143 -10.05 12.01 -2.47
CA GLU A 143 -9.16 11.66 -3.58
C GLU A 143 -8.88 12.87 -4.49
N ILE A 144 -9.85 13.77 -4.65
CA ILE A 144 -9.69 15.02 -5.41
C ILE A 144 -8.64 15.92 -4.75
N MET A 145 -8.52 15.86 -3.42
CA MET A 145 -7.45 16.54 -2.69
C MET A 145 -6.08 15.98 -2.97
N ILE A 146 -5.95 14.66 -3.14
CA ILE A 146 -4.69 14.06 -3.59
C ILE A 146 -4.33 14.60 -4.97
N ARG A 147 -5.28 14.62 -5.91
CA ARG A 147 -5.05 15.16 -7.28
C ARG A 147 -4.57 16.61 -7.25
N ARG A 148 -5.17 17.45 -6.41
CA ARG A 148 -4.73 18.83 -6.18
C ARG A 148 -3.31 18.91 -5.62
N ALA A 149 -2.99 18.12 -4.60
CA ALA A 149 -1.65 18.10 -4.01
C ALA A 149 -0.59 17.72 -5.04
N LEU A 150 -0.88 16.73 -5.89
CA LEU A 150 0.02 16.29 -6.95
C LEU A 150 0.18 17.35 -8.07
N HIS A 151 -0.89 18.05 -8.42
CA HIS A 151 -0.83 19.20 -9.34
C HIS A 151 0.06 20.31 -8.76
N GLU A 152 -0.22 20.75 -7.53
CA GLU A 152 0.53 21.81 -6.85
C GLU A 152 2.01 21.43 -6.69
N GLN A 153 2.32 20.17 -6.32
CA GLN A 153 3.70 19.69 -6.24
C GLN A 153 4.42 19.70 -7.60
N THR A 154 3.72 19.31 -8.66
CA THR A 154 4.26 19.32 -10.04
C THR A 154 4.54 20.74 -10.50
N GLN A 155 3.56 21.64 -10.36
CA GLN A 155 3.68 23.01 -10.82
C GLN A 155 4.68 23.81 -9.98
N PHE A 156 4.71 23.62 -8.66
CA PHE A 156 5.73 24.24 -7.81
C PHE A 156 7.15 23.84 -8.24
N PHE A 157 7.37 22.56 -8.55
CA PHE A 157 8.66 22.09 -9.08
C PHE A 157 9.02 22.78 -10.41
N VAL A 158 8.08 22.82 -11.36
CA VAL A 158 8.34 23.37 -12.71
C VAL A 158 8.52 24.90 -12.70
N HIS A 159 7.71 25.62 -11.91
CA HIS A 159 7.68 27.07 -11.88
C HIS A 159 8.72 27.64 -10.91
N ALA A 160 8.67 27.24 -9.64
CA ALA A 160 9.50 27.81 -8.58
C ALA A 160 10.89 27.19 -8.56
N VAL A 161 10.98 25.86 -8.46
CA VAL A 161 12.26 25.16 -8.30
C VAL A 161 13.09 25.22 -9.58
N MET A 162 12.49 24.91 -10.73
CA MET A 162 13.18 24.94 -12.03
C MET A 162 13.23 26.33 -12.67
N GLY A 163 12.54 27.33 -12.12
CA GLY A 163 12.55 28.72 -12.59
C GLY A 163 13.92 29.36 -12.66
N GLY A 164 14.61 29.41 -11.51
CA GLY A 164 15.96 29.96 -11.41
C GLY A 164 16.99 29.27 -12.30
N PRO A 165 17.10 27.93 -12.25
CA PRO A 165 17.98 27.17 -13.13
C PRO A 165 17.74 27.44 -14.61
N THR A 166 16.48 27.46 -15.05
CA THR A 166 16.12 27.72 -16.45
C THR A 166 16.53 29.14 -16.87
N ARG A 167 16.20 30.15 -16.06
CA ARG A 167 16.60 31.53 -16.33
C ARG A 167 18.12 31.67 -16.44
N LYS A 168 18.88 31.03 -15.53
CA LYS A 168 20.35 31.05 -15.57
C LYS A 168 20.85 30.44 -16.87
N ALA A 169 20.31 29.29 -17.28
CA ALA A 169 20.69 28.64 -18.54
C ALA A 169 20.37 29.51 -19.77
N VAL A 170 19.23 30.22 -19.78
CA VAL A 170 18.87 31.16 -20.85
C VAL A 170 19.79 32.39 -20.87
N LYS A 171 19.97 33.05 -19.71
CA LYS A 171 20.76 34.28 -19.59
C LYS A 171 22.21 34.11 -20.01
N TYR A 172 22.80 32.96 -19.69
CA TYR A 172 24.20 32.64 -20.01
C TYR A 172 24.36 31.74 -21.26
N ASP A 173 23.30 31.59 -22.07
CA ASP A 173 23.23 30.78 -23.29
C ASP A 173 23.87 29.38 -23.16
N LYS A 174 23.53 28.66 -22.09
CA LYS A 174 23.97 27.28 -21.86
C LYS A 174 23.20 26.31 -22.76
N ARG A 175 23.43 26.37 -24.07
CA ARG A 175 22.60 25.77 -25.15
C ARG A 175 22.00 24.41 -24.81
N GLY A 176 22.80 23.39 -24.51
CA GLY A 176 22.30 22.03 -24.21
C GLY A 176 21.40 21.96 -22.98
N LEU A 177 21.83 22.56 -21.87
CA LEU A 177 21.06 22.60 -20.62
C LEU A 177 19.79 23.45 -20.77
N LYS A 178 19.89 24.59 -21.47
CA LYS A 178 18.79 25.49 -21.81
C LYS A 178 17.68 24.72 -22.53
N THR A 179 18.02 24.01 -23.62
CA THR A 179 17.04 23.24 -24.41
C THR A 179 16.29 22.22 -23.55
N GLN A 180 17.01 21.47 -22.69
CA GLN A 180 16.38 20.44 -21.86
C GLN A 180 15.49 21.03 -20.76
N LEU A 181 15.92 22.12 -20.11
CA LEU A 181 15.11 22.80 -19.09
C LEU A 181 13.85 23.46 -19.69
N MET A 182 13.97 24.05 -20.88
CA MET A 182 12.81 24.60 -21.61
C MET A 182 11.85 23.50 -22.05
N CYS A 183 12.37 22.36 -22.52
CA CYS A 183 11.56 21.18 -22.86
C CYS A 183 10.76 20.68 -21.64
N LEU A 184 11.42 20.53 -20.49
CA LEU A 184 10.76 20.12 -19.24
C LEU A 184 9.59 21.06 -18.87
N ARG A 185 9.80 22.38 -18.98
CA ARG A 185 8.75 23.36 -18.69
C ARG A 185 7.62 23.32 -19.71
N ASN A 186 7.93 23.26 -21.01
CA ASN A 186 6.91 23.16 -22.07
C ASN A 186 6.02 21.92 -21.91
N LEU A 187 6.60 20.82 -21.42
CA LEU A 187 5.89 19.57 -21.21
C LEU A 187 4.91 19.62 -20.03
N ALA A 188 5.29 20.28 -18.94
CA ALA A 188 4.64 20.09 -17.63
C ALA A 188 3.97 21.34 -17.04
N ALA A 189 4.38 22.54 -17.48
CA ALA A 189 3.88 23.78 -16.91
C ALA A 189 2.44 24.08 -17.31
N ASP A 190 1.62 24.42 -16.32
CA ASP A 190 0.25 24.92 -16.49
C ASP A 190 0.27 26.43 -16.23
N TRP A 191 0.09 27.23 -17.27
CA TRP A 191 0.18 28.69 -17.17
C TRP A 191 -1.19 29.29 -16.93
N MET A 192 -1.23 30.41 -16.20
CA MET A 192 -2.38 31.31 -16.27
C MET A 192 -2.45 31.96 -17.66
N ASP A 193 -3.67 32.14 -18.18
CA ASP A 193 -3.87 32.75 -19.51
C ASP A 193 -3.16 34.10 -19.62
N GLY A 194 -2.45 34.32 -20.74
CA GLY A 194 -1.73 35.57 -21.02
C GLY A 194 -0.31 35.68 -20.45
N VAL A 195 0.21 34.64 -19.78
CA VAL A 195 1.53 34.67 -19.13
C VAL A 195 2.61 34.05 -20.02
N ALA A 196 3.34 34.90 -20.76
CA ALA A 196 4.45 34.51 -21.66
C ALA A 196 5.78 34.21 -20.94
N ILE A 197 5.75 33.50 -19.82
CA ILE A 197 6.95 33.20 -19.00
C ILE A 197 7.90 32.20 -19.68
N MET A 198 7.43 31.53 -20.74
CA MET A 198 8.23 30.60 -21.55
C MET A 198 9.02 31.27 -22.67
N ASP A 199 8.86 32.57 -22.91
CA ASP A 199 9.71 33.27 -23.88
C ASP A 199 11.11 33.49 -23.30
N GLU A 200 12.14 33.18 -24.10
CA GLU A 200 13.52 33.51 -23.75
C GLU A 200 13.69 35.01 -23.51
N ALA A 201 12.96 35.87 -24.23
CA ALA A 201 13.03 37.31 -24.03
C ALA A 201 12.56 37.70 -22.61
N THR A 202 11.44 37.13 -22.15
CA THR A 202 10.92 37.31 -20.80
C THR A 202 11.90 36.79 -19.75
N MET A 203 12.50 35.61 -19.95
CA MET A 203 13.48 35.07 -19.00
C MET A 203 14.78 35.88 -18.92
N ARG A 204 15.19 36.52 -20.02
CA ARG A 204 16.36 37.42 -20.07
C ARG A 204 16.09 38.77 -19.40
N SER A 205 14.83 39.15 -19.26
CA SER A 205 14.45 40.46 -18.74
C SER A 205 14.82 40.64 -17.26
N LYS A 206 14.87 41.91 -16.83
CA LYS A 206 14.97 42.27 -15.40
C LYS A 206 13.63 42.17 -14.68
N GLU A 207 12.53 42.01 -15.41
CA GLU A 207 11.17 41.90 -14.89
C GLU A 207 10.88 40.50 -14.36
N PHE A 208 11.58 39.47 -14.86
CA PHE A 208 11.53 38.14 -14.26
C PHE A 208 12.13 38.16 -12.84
N LYS A 209 11.26 38.17 -11.83
CA LYS A 209 11.62 37.99 -10.42
C LYS A 209 11.20 36.59 -10.00
N MET A 210 12.15 35.75 -9.58
CA MET A 210 11.88 34.34 -9.23
C MET A 210 10.72 34.18 -8.24
N GLU A 211 10.70 35.02 -7.19
CA GLU A 211 9.72 34.95 -6.12
C GLU A 211 8.31 35.37 -6.57
N SER A 212 8.18 36.25 -7.57
CA SER A 212 6.87 36.70 -8.04
C SER A 212 6.15 35.69 -8.94
N HIS A 213 6.87 34.71 -9.48
CA HIS A 213 6.33 33.74 -10.45
C HIS A 213 6.17 32.33 -9.88
N ALA A 214 6.45 32.13 -8.59
CA ALA A 214 6.41 30.82 -7.95
C ALA A 214 5.00 30.20 -7.89
N LEU A 215 3.94 31.01 -8.03
CA LEU A 215 2.54 30.58 -8.00
C LEU A 215 1.77 30.99 -9.28
N ASP A 216 2.48 31.27 -10.38
CA ASP A 216 1.91 31.68 -11.68
C ASP A 216 1.33 30.49 -12.46
N TYR A 217 0.48 29.73 -11.79
CA TYR A 217 -0.26 28.62 -12.33
C TYR A 217 -1.60 28.50 -11.59
N PRO A 218 -2.67 28.08 -12.28
CA PRO A 218 -3.98 27.97 -11.68
C PRO A 218 -4.02 26.83 -10.65
N PRO A 219 -4.72 27.02 -9.51
CA PRO A 219 -4.92 25.98 -8.51
C PRO A 219 -5.94 24.94 -8.99
N ARG A 220 -5.50 23.92 -9.71
CA ARG A 220 -6.36 22.85 -10.24
C ARG A 220 -6.31 21.58 -9.39
N SER A 221 -7.38 20.80 -9.46
CA SER A 221 -7.44 19.42 -8.95
C SER A 221 -7.22 18.40 -10.07
N VAL A 222 -6.32 18.72 -11.00
CA VAL A 222 -6.03 17.92 -12.19
C VAL A 222 -4.55 17.51 -12.15
N PRO A 223 -4.24 16.23 -11.94
CA PRO A 223 -2.87 15.76 -11.86
C PRO A 223 -2.25 15.66 -13.26
N PRO A 224 -0.90 15.52 -13.39
CA PRO A 224 -0.29 15.24 -14.67
C PRO A 224 -0.82 13.92 -15.25
N SER A 225 -1.05 13.89 -16.56
CA SER A 225 -1.44 12.65 -17.25
C SER A 225 -0.33 11.58 -17.14
N PRO A 226 -0.63 10.28 -17.31
CA PRO A 226 0.39 9.23 -17.23
C PRO A 226 1.58 9.46 -18.17
N THR A 227 1.33 9.87 -19.42
CA THR A 227 2.37 10.17 -20.40
C THR A 227 3.19 11.39 -20.00
N GLN A 228 2.52 12.45 -19.54
CA GLN A 228 3.19 13.68 -19.10
C GLN A 228 4.08 13.41 -17.87
N LEU A 229 3.56 12.68 -16.89
CA LEU A 229 4.32 12.27 -15.71
C LEU A 229 5.53 11.41 -16.08
N TRP A 230 5.36 10.44 -16.98
CA TRP A 230 6.45 9.60 -17.44
C TRP A 230 7.54 10.43 -18.14
N LEU A 231 7.17 11.22 -19.15
CA LEU A 231 8.11 12.08 -19.89
C LEU A 231 8.82 13.08 -18.97
N MET A 232 8.09 13.68 -18.03
CA MET A 232 8.65 14.63 -17.06
C MET A 232 9.70 13.95 -16.19
N ARG A 233 9.38 12.78 -15.63
CA ARG A 233 10.32 12.00 -14.80
C ARG A 233 11.57 11.59 -15.58
N GLN A 234 11.44 11.14 -16.83
CA GLN A 234 12.58 10.79 -17.66
C GLN A 234 13.45 12.01 -18.00
N THR A 235 12.81 13.14 -18.31
CA THR A 235 13.52 14.40 -18.59
C THR A 235 14.29 14.88 -17.37
N VAL A 236 13.67 14.86 -16.18
CA VAL A 236 14.32 15.19 -14.91
C VAL A 236 15.48 14.23 -14.63
N ARG A 237 15.29 12.92 -14.81
CA ARG A 237 16.33 11.90 -14.60
C ARG A 237 17.55 12.13 -15.49
N ALA A 238 17.32 12.46 -16.76
CA ALA A 238 18.37 12.77 -17.73
C ALA A 238 19.10 14.08 -17.39
N LEU A 239 18.39 15.07 -16.84
CA LEU A 239 18.98 16.34 -16.43
C LEU A 239 19.97 16.19 -15.28
N TYR A 240 19.68 15.40 -14.24
CA TYR A 240 20.60 15.25 -13.11
C TYR A 240 21.58 14.08 -13.23
N ASP A 241 21.52 13.30 -14.32
CA ASP A 241 22.41 12.16 -14.51
C ASP A 241 23.89 12.59 -14.54
N GLU A 242 24.75 11.79 -13.91
CA GLU A 242 26.18 12.06 -13.83
C GLU A 242 26.87 11.98 -15.20
N ARG A 243 26.26 11.29 -16.17
CA ARG A 243 26.73 11.21 -17.56
C ARG A 243 26.37 12.46 -18.38
N ALA A 244 25.54 13.36 -17.84
CA ALA A 244 25.08 14.52 -18.58
C ALA A 244 26.22 15.55 -18.80
N PRO A 245 26.32 16.20 -19.98
CA PRO A 245 27.42 17.13 -20.28
C PRO A 245 27.50 18.37 -19.37
N TRP A 246 26.43 18.69 -18.65
CA TRP A 246 26.31 19.86 -17.77
C TRP A 246 26.50 19.53 -16.28
N THR A 247 26.64 18.25 -15.90
CA THR A 247 26.94 17.83 -14.53
C THR A 247 28.44 17.65 -14.28
N ALA A 248 29.22 17.43 -15.33
CA ALA A 248 30.68 17.40 -15.27
C ALA A 248 31.29 18.81 -15.27
N SER A 249 32.41 18.95 -14.55
CA SER A 249 33.28 20.13 -14.67
C SER A 249 34.10 20.03 -15.96
N LYS A 250 34.21 21.15 -16.70
CA LYS A 250 34.95 21.22 -17.97
C LYS A 250 36.44 21.59 -17.79
N GLY A 251 36.95 21.57 -16.55
CA GLY A 251 38.36 21.87 -16.25
C GLY A 251 38.63 22.18 -14.78
N PRO A 252 39.89 22.27 -14.33
CA PRO A 252 40.27 22.37 -12.91
C PRO A 252 39.74 23.61 -12.16
N LEU A 253 39.25 24.63 -12.89
CA LEU A 253 38.66 25.87 -12.35
C LEU A 253 37.20 26.09 -12.80
N SER A 254 36.61 25.16 -13.56
CA SER A 254 35.25 25.27 -14.08
C SER A 254 34.26 24.65 -13.11
N THR A 255 33.16 25.34 -12.85
CA THR A 255 32.00 24.75 -12.17
C THR A 255 31.06 24.09 -13.18
N PRO A 256 30.37 23.00 -12.81
CA PRO A 256 29.32 22.42 -13.64
C PRO A 256 28.25 23.45 -14.00
N ASP A 257 27.66 23.31 -15.18
CA ASP A 257 26.60 24.21 -15.65
C ASP A 257 25.30 24.02 -14.81
N LEU A 258 25.05 22.81 -14.32
CA LEU A 258 24.00 22.48 -13.35
C LEU A 258 24.57 22.46 -11.92
N SER A 259 23.95 23.19 -10.99
CA SER A 259 24.41 23.20 -9.60
C SER A 259 24.07 21.88 -8.88
N LYS A 260 24.88 21.53 -7.87
CA LYS A 260 24.61 20.36 -7.00
C LYS A 260 23.28 20.46 -6.25
N GLU A 261 22.87 21.68 -5.90
CA GLU A 261 21.60 21.96 -5.23
C GLU A 261 20.41 21.67 -6.17
N THR A 262 20.42 22.21 -7.39
CA THR A 262 19.38 21.93 -8.38
C THR A 262 19.31 20.43 -8.72
N ALA A 263 20.47 19.76 -8.84
CA ALA A 263 20.50 18.31 -9.04
C ALA A 263 19.89 17.54 -7.86
N ARG A 264 20.05 18.02 -6.62
CA ARG A 264 19.41 17.45 -5.42
C ARG A 264 17.90 17.64 -5.46
N ASP A 265 17.42 18.83 -5.82
CA ASP A 265 15.98 19.10 -5.91
C ASP A 265 15.31 18.24 -6.99
N MET A 266 15.97 18.09 -8.15
CA MET A 266 15.54 17.18 -9.21
C MET A 266 15.48 15.72 -8.73
N LYS A 267 16.48 15.26 -7.97
CA LYS A 267 16.48 13.92 -7.36
C LYS A 267 15.35 13.76 -6.34
N SER A 268 15.05 14.77 -5.54
CA SER A 268 13.94 14.75 -4.58
C SER A 268 12.61 14.60 -5.31
N PHE A 269 12.35 15.47 -6.30
CA PHE A 269 11.14 15.40 -7.10
C PHE A 269 11.00 14.07 -7.85
N TYR A 270 12.09 13.56 -8.44
CA TYR A 270 12.09 12.24 -9.09
C TYR A 270 11.79 11.12 -8.09
N SER A 271 12.33 11.16 -6.88
CA SER A 271 12.06 10.14 -5.87
C SER A 271 10.60 10.20 -5.41
N GLU A 272 10.11 11.39 -5.06
CA GLU A 272 8.75 11.61 -4.56
C GLU A 272 7.68 11.29 -5.60
N SER A 273 7.90 11.67 -6.87
CA SER A 273 6.94 11.42 -7.96
C SER A 273 6.83 9.95 -8.37
N THR A 274 7.64 9.05 -7.79
CA THR A 274 7.56 7.61 -8.05
C THR A 274 6.25 7.03 -7.53
N LEU A 275 5.69 7.61 -6.46
CA LEU A 275 4.42 7.18 -5.88
C LEU A 275 3.19 7.77 -6.57
N PHE A 276 3.34 8.74 -7.48
CA PHE A 276 2.18 9.39 -8.12
C PHE A 276 1.28 8.40 -8.86
N PRO A 277 1.78 7.44 -9.66
CA PRO A 277 0.92 6.48 -10.36
C PRO A 277 0.12 5.57 -9.42
N HIS A 278 0.60 5.37 -8.18
CA HIS A 278 -0.07 4.58 -7.16
C HIS A 278 -1.15 5.40 -6.45
N LEU A 279 -0.82 6.65 -6.09
CA LEU A 279 -1.79 7.59 -5.51
C LEU A 279 -2.93 7.94 -6.48
N LEU A 280 -2.65 8.05 -7.77
CA LEU A 280 -3.63 8.34 -8.81
C LEU A 280 -4.51 7.14 -9.18
N ARG A 281 -4.08 5.93 -8.83
CA ARG A 281 -4.84 4.69 -8.98
C ARG A 281 -5.05 4.07 -7.60
N LEU A 282 -5.50 4.91 -6.66
CA LEU A 282 -5.60 4.52 -5.27
C LEU A 282 -6.44 3.25 -5.08
N PRO A 283 -7.65 3.11 -5.65
CA PRO A 283 -8.46 1.89 -5.48
C PRO A 283 -7.71 0.63 -5.90
N ALA A 284 -7.13 0.63 -7.12
CA ALA A 284 -6.37 -0.51 -7.63
C ALA A 284 -5.11 -0.81 -6.81
N THR A 285 -4.45 0.23 -6.28
CA THR A 285 -3.27 0.07 -5.42
C THR A 285 -3.65 -0.54 -4.07
N LEU A 286 -4.77 -0.08 -3.49
CA LEU A 286 -5.30 -0.61 -2.23
C LEU A 286 -5.67 -2.08 -2.37
N SER A 287 -6.39 -2.45 -3.44
CA SER A 287 -6.74 -3.86 -3.71
C SER A 287 -5.50 -4.73 -3.90
N ALA A 288 -4.50 -4.26 -4.66
CA ALA A 288 -3.26 -5.01 -4.87
C ALA A 288 -2.44 -5.22 -3.59
N LEU A 289 -2.44 -4.25 -2.67
CA LEU A 289 -1.74 -4.37 -1.39
C LEU A 289 -2.49 -5.27 -0.39
N ALA A 290 -3.82 -5.34 -0.50
CA ALA A 290 -4.67 -6.14 0.37
C ALA A 290 -4.89 -7.57 -0.14
N ASP A 291 -4.39 -7.93 -1.33
CA ASP A 291 -4.56 -9.25 -1.94
C ASP A 291 -3.80 -10.32 -1.15
N THR A 292 -4.57 -11.29 -0.65
CA THR A 292 -4.06 -12.47 0.06
C THR A 292 -4.48 -13.78 -0.61
N SER A 293 -4.90 -13.73 -1.88
CA SER A 293 -5.33 -14.88 -2.69
C SER A 293 -4.33 -16.04 -2.69
N TYR A 294 -3.03 -15.73 -2.66
CA TYR A 294 -1.95 -16.70 -2.62
C TYR A 294 -1.98 -17.63 -1.41
N LEU A 295 -2.70 -17.28 -0.34
CA LEU A 295 -2.86 -18.15 0.84
C LEU A 295 -3.78 -19.35 0.57
N TRP A 296 -4.65 -19.29 -0.45
CA TRP A 296 -5.47 -20.42 -0.87
C TRP A 296 -4.83 -21.22 -2.01
N MET A 297 -4.13 -20.53 -2.92
CA MET A 297 -3.55 -21.11 -4.14
C MET A 297 -2.50 -22.18 -3.84
N ARG A 298 -2.64 -23.36 -4.48
CA ARG A 298 -1.83 -24.54 -4.14
C ARG A 298 -1.44 -25.44 -5.31
N GLU A 299 -1.57 -24.94 -6.55
CA GLU A 299 -1.25 -25.66 -7.80
C GLU A 299 0.13 -26.34 -7.79
N PHE A 300 1.15 -25.63 -7.27
CA PHE A 300 2.50 -26.17 -7.16
C PHE A 300 2.55 -27.47 -6.34
N TYR A 301 1.82 -27.51 -5.22
CA TYR A 301 1.79 -28.70 -4.36
C TYR A 301 0.86 -29.79 -4.89
N LEU A 302 -0.20 -29.44 -5.63
CA LEU A 302 -1.05 -30.41 -6.32
C LEU A 302 -0.22 -31.24 -7.31
N GLU A 303 0.58 -30.56 -8.14
CA GLU A 303 1.50 -31.19 -9.09
C GLU A 303 2.55 -32.05 -8.37
N MET A 304 3.20 -31.52 -7.33
CA MET A 304 4.24 -32.28 -6.62
C MET A 304 3.71 -33.52 -5.87
N CYS A 305 2.48 -33.47 -5.39
CA CYS A 305 1.85 -34.58 -4.66
C CYS A 305 1.12 -35.56 -5.59
N ASP A 306 1.00 -35.25 -6.89
CA ASP A 306 0.20 -36.02 -7.86
C ASP A 306 -1.26 -36.24 -7.39
N VAL A 307 -1.89 -35.14 -6.93
CA VAL A 307 -3.29 -35.17 -6.48
C VAL A 307 -4.11 -34.10 -7.16
N VAL A 308 -5.38 -34.41 -7.42
CA VAL A 308 -6.33 -33.47 -8.06
C VAL A 308 -6.70 -32.33 -7.11
N GLN A 309 -6.89 -32.62 -5.83
CA GLN A 309 -7.22 -31.60 -4.83
C GLN A 309 -6.87 -32.06 -3.40
N PHE A 310 -6.58 -31.11 -2.53
CA PHE A 310 -6.40 -31.34 -1.09
C PHE A 310 -7.73 -31.15 -0.32
N PRO A 311 -7.95 -31.89 0.78
CA PRO A 311 -9.09 -31.66 1.66
C PRO A 311 -9.00 -30.33 2.39
N ILE A 312 -10.14 -29.81 2.84
CA ILE A 312 -10.24 -28.50 3.52
C ILE A 312 -9.37 -28.40 4.79
N SER A 313 -9.06 -29.52 5.44
CA SER A 313 -8.16 -29.58 6.60
C SER A 313 -6.70 -29.23 6.29
N MET A 314 -6.36 -29.10 5.00
CA MET A 314 -5.07 -28.61 4.50
C MET A 314 -5.16 -27.20 3.90
N SER A 315 -6.36 -26.63 3.80
CA SER A 315 -6.56 -25.27 3.29
C SER A 315 -6.21 -24.24 4.35
N LEU A 316 -5.27 -23.34 4.07
CA LEU A 316 -4.79 -22.37 5.05
C LEU A 316 -5.89 -21.42 5.55
N PRO A 317 -6.77 -20.84 4.70
CA PRO A 317 -7.92 -20.05 5.17
C PRO A 317 -8.80 -20.81 6.16
N TRP A 318 -9.05 -22.10 5.90
CA TRP A 318 -9.84 -22.93 6.80
C TRP A 318 -9.09 -23.30 8.08
N ILE A 319 -7.82 -23.68 8.00
CA ILE A 319 -6.96 -23.94 9.18
C ILE A 319 -6.97 -22.76 10.14
N LEU A 320 -6.90 -21.53 9.62
CA LEU A 320 -6.94 -20.31 10.42
C LEU A 320 -8.33 -20.02 10.99
N THR A 321 -9.38 -20.25 10.20
CA THR A 321 -10.78 -20.07 10.65
C THR A 321 -11.12 -21.06 11.77
N GLU A 322 -10.76 -22.33 11.59
CA GLU A 322 -10.93 -23.39 12.59
C GLU A 322 -10.16 -23.06 13.88
N HIS A 323 -8.93 -22.55 13.76
CA HIS A 323 -8.15 -22.08 14.90
C HIS A 323 -8.88 -21.01 15.71
N VAL A 324 -9.50 -20.00 15.06
CA VAL A 324 -10.30 -18.99 15.76
C VAL A 324 -11.48 -19.62 16.51
N LEU A 325 -12.18 -20.56 15.88
CA LEU A 325 -13.31 -21.27 16.50
C LEU A 325 -12.87 -22.12 17.70
N GLN A 326 -11.71 -22.78 17.62
CA GLN A 326 -11.18 -23.61 18.71
C GLN A 326 -10.78 -22.77 19.93
N MET A 327 -10.40 -21.51 19.73
CA MET A 327 -10.00 -20.60 20.80
C MET A 327 -11.19 -20.01 21.61
N ARG A 328 -12.45 -20.37 21.29
CA ARG A 328 -13.68 -20.26 22.12
C ARG A 328 -13.69 -19.09 23.14
N ASN A 329 -13.91 -17.85 22.70
CA ASN A 329 -13.93 -16.58 23.50
C ASN A 329 -12.58 -15.91 23.84
N GLN A 330 -11.47 -16.32 23.23
CA GLN A 330 -10.25 -15.50 23.19
C GLN A 330 -10.43 -14.22 22.32
N PRO A 331 -9.55 -13.20 22.42
CA PRO A 331 -9.64 -11.95 21.64
C PRO A 331 -9.68 -12.11 20.11
N LEU A 332 -9.55 -13.34 19.59
CA LEU A 332 -9.62 -13.66 18.17
C LEU A 332 -11.04 -13.66 17.57
N MET A 333 -12.09 -13.88 18.37
CA MET A 333 -13.45 -14.05 17.82
C MET A 333 -13.95 -12.87 16.96
N PRO A 334 -13.66 -11.59 17.30
CA PRO A 334 -13.97 -10.46 16.43
C PRO A 334 -13.28 -10.49 15.05
N MET A 335 -12.23 -11.30 14.89
CA MET A 335 -11.42 -11.43 13.66
C MET A 335 -11.76 -12.69 12.86
N LEU A 336 -12.83 -13.41 13.23
CA LEU A 336 -13.26 -14.68 12.60
C LEU A 336 -13.36 -14.63 11.07
N PHE A 337 -13.80 -13.50 10.52
CA PHE A 337 -13.98 -13.34 9.07
C PHE A 337 -12.70 -12.91 8.35
N ALA A 338 -11.63 -12.54 9.05
CA ALA A 338 -10.40 -12.10 8.39
C ALA A 338 -9.73 -13.21 7.55
N PRO A 339 -9.61 -14.46 8.03
CA PRO A 339 -9.13 -15.56 7.19
C PRO A 339 -10.13 -15.96 6.09
N MET A 340 -11.43 -15.82 6.34
CA MET A 340 -12.46 -16.12 5.34
C MET A 340 -12.41 -15.15 4.15
N ALA A 341 -11.98 -13.91 4.37
CA ALA A 341 -11.79 -12.92 3.29
C ALA A 341 -10.74 -13.35 2.25
N VAL A 342 -9.89 -14.35 2.56
CA VAL A 342 -8.98 -14.92 1.56
C VAL A 342 -9.75 -15.59 0.42
N TYR A 343 -10.92 -16.18 0.69
CA TYR A 343 -11.74 -16.79 -0.37
C TYR A 343 -12.25 -15.74 -1.36
N ASP A 344 -12.60 -14.54 -0.89
CA ASP A 344 -13.01 -13.43 -1.74
C ASP A 344 -11.84 -12.99 -2.65
N ASP A 345 -10.65 -12.80 -2.07
CA ASP A 345 -9.45 -12.45 -2.84
C ASP A 345 -9.10 -13.53 -3.87
N ALA A 346 -9.13 -14.80 -3.46
CA ALA A 346 -8.85 -15.94 -4.32
C ALA A 346 -9.85 -16.04 -5.47
N GLY A 347 -11.14 -15.80 -5.19
CA GLY A 347 -12.18 -15.79 -6.21
C GLY A 347 -11.98 -14.66 -7.23
N ASP A 348 -11.66 -13.46 -6.76
CA ASP A 348 -11.34 -12.34 -7.66
C ASP A 348 -10.09 -12.62 -8.50
N ALA A 349 -9.02 -13.14 -7.89
CA ALA A 349 -7.80 -13.53 -8.58
C ALA A 349 -8.04 -14.63 -9.63
N ALA A 350 -8.84 -15.66 -9.31
CA ALA A 350 -9.20 -16.72 -10.24
C ALA A 350 -9.87 -16.18 -11.51
N LEU A 351 -10.82 -15.25 -11.36
CA LEU A 351 -11.60 -14.71 -12.47
C LEU A 351 -10.86 -13.59 -13.23
N ARG A 352 -10.24 -12.64 -12.53
CA ARG A 352 -9.66 -11.44 -13.15
C ARG A 352 -8.20 -11.61 -13.55
N THR A 353 -7.42 -12.31 -12.73
CA THR A 353 -5.97 -12.47 -12.92
C THR A 353 -5.67 -13.75 -13.70
N HIS A 354 -6.09 -14.91 -13.19
CA HIS A 354 -5.80 -16.21 -13.81
C HIS A 354 -6.73 -16.52 -14.98
N LYS A 355 -7.95 -15.98 -14.96
CA LYS A 355 -9.00 -16.21 -15.96
C LYS A 355 -9.30 -17.70 -16.11
N GLN A 356 -9.35 -18.42 -14.99
CA GLN A 356 -9.60 -19.85 -14.94
C GLN A 356 -10.89 -20.13 -14.18
N GLN A 357 -11.89 -20.71 -14.87
CA GLN A 357 -13.18 -21.01 -14.26
C GLN A 357 -13.09 -22.16 -13.25
N HIS A 358 -12.27 -23.18 -13.51
CA HIS A 358 -12.14 -24.33 -12.61
C HIS A 358 -11.63 -23.91 -11.22
N LEU A 359 -10.63 -23.01 -11.16
CA LEU A 359 -10.15 -22.45 -9.89
C LEU A 359 -11.29 -21.79 -9.10
N PHE A 360 -12.11 -20.96 -9.76
CA PHE A 360 -13.26 -20.32 -9.09
C PHE A 360 -14.27 -21.36 -8.58
N THR A 361 -14.58 -22.38 -9.37
CA THR A 361 -15.49 -23.46 -8.95
C THR A 361 -14.97 -24.23 -7.74
N GLU A 362 -13.66 -24.47 -7.66
CA GLU A 362 -13.04 -25.13 -6.51
C GLU A 362 -13.07 -24.25 -5.26
N ILE A 363 -12.77 -22.95 -5.40
CA ILE A 363 -12.87 -21.96 -4.31
C ILE A 363 -14.31 -21.89 -3.79
N GLU A 364 -15.30 -21.80 -4.68
CA GLU A 364 -16.72 -21.75 -4.33
C GLU A 364 -17.18 -23.03 -3.60
N ALA A 365 -16.76 -24.20 -4.09
CA ALA A 365 -17.10 -25.47 -3.46
C ALA A 365 -16.50 -25.59 -2.05
N GLU A 366 -15.24 -25.20 -1.88
CA GLU A 366 -14.56 -25.20 -0.58
C GLU A 366 -15.20 -24.20 0.39
N LEU A 367 -15.44 -22.96 -0.05
CA LEU A 367 -16.10 -21.92 0.75
C LEU A 367 -17.48 -22.38 1.23
N ASN A 368 -18.29 -22.98 0.35
CA ASN A 368 -19.61 -23.49 0.72
C ASN A 368 -19.53 -24.54 1.84
N LEU A 369 -18.59 -25.48 1.76
CA LEU A 369 -18.40 -26.50 2.79
C LEU A 369 -17.92 -25.87 4.11
N CYS A 370 -16.88 -25.04 4.04
CA CYS A 370 -16.30 -24.35 5.20
C CYS A 370 -17.32 -23.43 5.89
N PHE A 371 -18.12 -22.69 5.13
CA PHE A 371 -19.14 -21.79 5.68
C PHE A 371 -20.26 -22.54 6.39
N ASN A 372 -20.69 -23.70 5.87
CA ASN A 372 -21.65 -24.57 6.56
C ASN A 372 -21.09 -25.08 7.90
N GLN A 373 -19.83 -25.51 7.93
CA GLN A 373 -19.16 -25.93 9.18
C GLN A 373 -19.01 -24.77 10.16
N LEU A 374 -18.63 -23.59 9.67
CA LEU A 374 -18.53 -22.36 10.45
C LEU A 374 -19.85 -22.04 11.16
N LEU A 375 -20.97 -22.04 10.42
CA LEU A 375 -22.29 -21.76 10.98
C LEU A 375 -22.67 -22.77 12.06
N TYR A 376 -22.42 -24.06 11.83
CA TYR A 376 -22.69 -25.11 12.81
C TYR A 376 -21.92 -24.87 14.12
N PHE A 377 -20.59 -24.72 14.04
CA PHE A 377 -19.76 -24.52 15.23
C PHE A 377 -20.06 -23.21 15.94
N LEU A 378 -20.28 -22.13 15.20
CA LEU A 378 -20.61 -20.83 15.79
C LEU A 378 -21.96 -20.89 16.52
N ALA A 379 -22.98 -21.52 15.94
CA ALA A 379 -24.28 -21.69 16.58
C ALA A 379 -24.17 -22.51 17.87
N GLU A 380 -23.42 -23.61 17.84
CA GLU A 380 -23.17 -24.44 19.03
C GLU A 380 -22.47 -23.64 20.14
N GLN A 381 -21.44 -22.87 19.80
CA GLN A 381 -20.70 -22.05 20.76
C GLN A 381 -21.55 -20.92 21.36
N VAL A 382 -22.32 -20.21 20.52
CA VAL A 382 -23.24 -19.16 20.97
C VAL A 382 -24.27 -19.74 21.92
N TYR A 383 -24.91 -20.85 21.55
CA TYR A 383 -25.89 -21.52 22.40
C TYR A 383 -25.27 -21.95 23.73
N ALA A 384 -24.12 -22.63 23.70
CA ALA A 384 -23.43 -23.08 24.91
C ALA A 384 -23.03 -21.91 25.83
N HIS A 385 -22.54 -20.81 25.27
CA HIS A 385 -22.20 -19.60 26.02
C HIS A 385 -23.41 -19.02 26.75
N TYR A 386 -24.52 -18.78 26.05
CA TYR A 386 -25.71 -18.18 26.66
C TYR A 386 -26.42 -19.16 27.60
N LYS A 387 -26.44 -20.46 27.31
CA LYS A 387 -26.95 -21.48 28.24
C LYS A 387 -26.15 -21.50 29.55
N THR A 388 -24.83 -21.38 29.45
CA THR A 388 -23.95 -21.34 30.64
C THR A 388 -24.23 -20.07 31.46
N ARG A 389 -24.30 -18.90 30.81
CA ARG A 389 -24.61 -17.63 31.47
C ARG A 389 -25.98 -17.64 32.15
N ALA A 390 -27.02 -18.12 31.46
CA ALA A 390 -28.36 -18.23 32.04
C ALA A 390 -28.38 -19.16 33.27
N SER A 391 -27.69 -20.30 33.19
CA SER A 391 -27.57 -21.23 34.34
C SER A 391 -26.89 -20.57 35.54
N ILE A 392 -25.82 -19.80 35.32
CA ILE A 392 -25.10 -19.08 36.39
C ILE A 392 -25.99 -18.01 37.04
N MET A 393 -26.75 -17.25 36.24
CA MET A 393 -27.66 -16.21 36.74
C MET A 393 -28.76 -16.81 37.64
N LEU A 394 -29.33 -17.95 37.24
CA LEU A 394 -30.35 -18.64 38.03
C LEU A 394 -29.78 -19.22 39.32
N LEU A 395 -28.57 -19.78 39.26
CA LEU A 395 -27.90 -20.36 40.43
C LEU A 395 -27.57 -19.30 41.51
N GLN A 396 -27.27 -18.06 41.09
CA GLN A 396 -27.08 -16.93 42.01
C GLN A 396 -28.40 -16.45 42.65
N SER A 397 -29.52 -16.54 41.92
CA SER A 397 -30.83 -16.12 42.44
C SER A 397 -31.44 -17.10 43.44
N GLU A 398 -31.02 -18.37 43.45
CA GLU A 398 -31.49 -19.38 44.42
C GLU A 398 -30.61 -19.45 45.69
N ALA A 399 -29.44 -18.82 45.68
CA ALA A 399 -28.47 -18.81 46.79
C ALA A 399 -28.57 -17.56 47.70
N LEU A 400 -29.46 -16.62 47.37
CA LEU A 400 -29.87 -15.45 48.18
C LEU A 400 -31.30 -15.66 48.66
#